data_AF-A0A9N9SU87-F1
#
_entry.id   AF-A0A9N9SU87-F1
#
_cell.length_a   1.000
_cell.length_b   1.000
_cell.length_c   1.000
_cell.angle_alpha   90.00
_cell.angle_beta   90.00
_cell.angle_gamma   90.00
#
_symmetry.space_group_name_H-M   'P 1'
#
loop_
_entity.id
_entity.type
_entity.pdbx_description
1 polymer ?
#
loop_
_entity_poly.entity_id
_entity_poly.type
_entity_poly.pdbx_seq_one_letter_code
_entity_poly.pdbx_strand_id
1 'polypeptide(L)'
;MLDKKPPRNSQNNNKTFQEITKCFQPKSLNNPEFLQVQITVLDKNDSPPSFKDAPLHFSVSEDLGPGQSIATIKAEDPDTIGTLDYSLLKGDDGKFSLDKTSGVLRLIDSLDRETKDVYKLLVRCSDGNQFTDTIVSIETN
;
A
#
# COMPACT_ATOMS: atom_id res chain seq x y z
N MET A 1 -34.36 -21.81 19.53
CA MET A 1 -33.01 -22.29 19.19
C MET A 1 -32.54 -21.54 17.96
N LEU A 2 -31.71 -20.51 18.16
CA LEU A 2 -30.72 -19.91 17.24
C LEU A 2 -30.17 -18.66 17.92
N ASP A 3 -28.88 -18.70 18.24
CA ASP A 3 -28.11 -17.67 18.95
C ASP A 3 -27.96 -16.38 18.14
N LYS A 4 -28.07 -15.23 18.81
CA LYS A 4 -27.41 -13.99 18.36
C LYS A 4 -26.59 -13.40 19.51
N LYS A 5 -25.28 -13.52 19.32
CA LYS A 5 -24.20 -12.97 20.14
C LYS A 5 -24.35 -11.44 20.28
N PRO A 6 -24.11 -10.85 21.46
CA PRO A 6 -24.12 -9.40 21.63
C PRO A 6 -22.94 -8.75 20.89
N PRO A 7 -23.09 -7.54 20.32
CA PRO A 7 -21.99 -6.82 19.69
C PRO A 7 -20.95 -6.36 20.73
N ARG A 8 -19.67 -6.46 20.34
CA ARG A 8 -18.48 -6.05 21.10
C ARG A 8 -18.49 -4.55 21.40
N ASN A 9 -18.16 -4.23 22.65
CA ASN A 9 -17.74 -2.89 23.08
C ASN A 9 -16.60 -2.38 22.20
N SER A 10 -16.80 -1.25 21.53
CA SER A 10 -15.71 -0.41 21.04
C SER A 10 -15.17 0.35 22.24
N GLN A 11 -14.08 -0.16 22.81
CA GLN A 11 -13.29 0.60 23.77
C GLN A 11 -12.38 1.58 23.03
N ASN A 12 -12.69 2.86 23.25
CA ASN A 12 -11.73 3.86 23.72
C ASN A 12 -10.80 4.51 22.69
N ASN A 13 -11.34 5.48 21.94
CA ASN A 13 -10.60 6.57 21.31
C ASN A 13 -10.72 7.91 22.08
N ASN A 14 -11.18 7.88 23.34
CA ASN A 14 -11.52 9.08 24.10
C ASN A 14 -10.40 9.61 25.01
N LYS A 15 -9.19 9.03 24.96
CA LYS A 15 -8.10 9.42 25.88
C LYS A 15 -7.35 10.68 25.46
N THR A 16 -7.29 11.04 24.18
CA THR A 16 -6.41 12.14 23.72
C THR A 16 -7.08 13.52 23.70
N PHE A 17 -8.42 13.60 23.81
CA PHE A 17 -9.14 14.87 23.71
C PHE A 17 -9.62 15.46 25.05
N GLN A 18 -9.49 14.74 26.17
CA GLN A 18 -10.01 15.21 27.46
C GLN A 18 -9.01 16.02 28.31
N GLU A 19 -7.71 16.01 27.99
CA GLU A 19 -6.70 16.65 28.86
C GLU A 19 -6.52 18.15 28.62
N ILE A 20 -6.94 18.70 27.47
CA ILE A 20 -6.72 20.12 27.14
C ILE A 20 -7.77 21.04 27.80
N THR A 21 -8.93 20.50 28.20
CA THR A 21 -10.04 21.30 28.75
C THR A 21 -9.88 21.67 30.23
N LYS A 22 -8.90 21.10 30.96
CA LYS A 22 -8.86 21.22 32.43
C LYS A 22 -8.18 22.47 32.98
N CYS A 23 -7.51 23.28 32.17
CA CYS A 23 -6.72 24.43 32.65
C CYS A 23 -7.31 25.81 32.33
N PHE A 24 -8.48 25.89 31.67
CA PHE A 24 -9.09 27.16 31.28
C PHE A 24 -10.35 27.45 32.12
N GLN A 25 -10.16 27.95 33.34
CA GLN A 25 -11.23 28.53 34.15
C GLN A 25 -11.38 30.01 33.73
N PRO A 26 -12.51 30.45 33.14
CA PRO A 26 -12.70 31.86 32.80
C PRO A 26 -12.70 32.70 34.08
N LYS A 27 -11.82 33.70 34.16
CA LYS A 27 -11.66 34.58 35.34
C LYS A 27 -12.86 35.51 35.59
N SER A 28 -13.84 35.58 34.69
CA SER A 28 -15.02 36.44 34.83
C SER A 28 -16.26 35.79 34.20
N LEU A 29 -17.32 35.59 34.99
CA LEU A 29 -18.59 35.00 34.55
C LEU A 29 -19.37 35.91 33.58
N ASN A 30 -19.02 37.19 33.50
CA ASN A 30 -19.76 38.21 32.76
C ASN A 30 -19.12 38.59 31.41
N ASN A 31 -17.97 38.00 31.07
CA ASN A 31 -17.33 38.18 29.78
C ASN A 31 -16.59 36.89 29.40
N PRO A 32 -17.20 35.95 28.66
CA PRO A 32 -16.52 34.76 28.23
C PRO A 32 -15.45 35.14 27.19
N GLU A 33 -14.19 35.21 27.63
CA GLU A 33 -13.05 35.29 26.72
C GLU A 33 -12.85 33.92 26.08
N PHE A 34 -13.33 33.76 24.84
CA PHE A 34 -13.05 32.58 24.05
C PHE A 34 -11.63 32.68 23.48
N LEU A 35 -10.73 31.82 23.96
CA LEU A 35 -9.42 31.64 23.33
C LEU A 35 -9.58 30.66 22.16
N GLN A 36 -9.32 31.13 20.94
CA GLN A 36 -9.26 30.26 19.78
C GLN A 36 -7.95 29.46 19.82
N VAL A 37 -8.05 28.15 19.92
CA VAL A 37 -6.91 27.23 19.84
C VAL A 37 -6.94 26.55 18.47
N GLN A 38 -5.86 26.72 17.70
CA GLN A 38 -5.66 26.00 16.45
C GLN A 38 -4.80 24.76 16.71
N ILE A 39 -5.36 23.59 16.42
CA ILE A 39 -4.63 22.32 16.48
C ILE A 39 -4.39 21.85 15.04
N THR A 40 -3.14 21.62 14.69
CA THR A 40 -2.75 21.04 13.40
C THR A 40 -2.25 19.62 13.65
N VAL A 41 -2.88 18.64 13.00
CA VAL A 41 -2.39 17.26 12.98
C VAL A 41 -1.42 17.14 11.80
N LEU A 42 -0.18 16.75 12.09
CA LEU A 42 0.82 16.46 11.07
C LEU A 42 0.77 14.97 10.75
N ASP A 43 0.80 14.65 9.47
CA ASP A 43 0.85 13.28 8.99
C ASP A 43 2.24 12.66 9.20
N LYS A 44 2.26 11.34 9.38
CA LYS A 44 3.47 10.55 9.54
C LYS A 44 3.33 9.30 8.67
N ASN A 45 4.43 8.90 8.03
CA ASN A 45 4.48 7.61 7.34
C ASN A 45 4.53 6.48 8.39
N ASP A 46 3.37 5.94 8.73
CA ASP A 46 3.16 4.88 9.73
C ASP A 46 2.18 3.78 9.29
N SER A 47 1.74 3.80 8.02
CA SER A 47 1.01 2.74 7.34
C SER A 47 1.85 2.13 6.22
N PRO A 48 1.85 0.80 6.02
CA PRO A 48 2.58 0.19 4.91
C PRO A 48 1.78 0.31 3.59
N PRO A 49 2.47 0.29 2.43
CA PRO A 49 1.82 0.31 1.14
C PRO A 49 1.05 -1.00 0.88
N SER A 50 0.08 -0.96 0.00
CA SER A 50 -0.76 -2.09 -0.37
C SER A 50 -0.92 -2.20 -1.88
N PHE A 51 -0.80 -3.40 -2.44
CA PHE A 51 -0.99 -3.62 -3.88
C PHE A 51 -2.48 -3.60 -4.24
N LYS A 52 -2.81 -2.94 -5.34
CA LYS A 52 -4.15 -3.01 -5.94
C LYS A 52 -4.38 -4.38 -6.56
N ASP A 53 -5.64 -4.82 -6.54
CA ASP A 53 -6.12 -5.99 -7.29
C ASP A 53 -5.35 -7.29 -6.98
N ALA A 54 -4.79 -7.41 -5.76
CA ALA A 54 -4.15 -8.64 -5.32
C ALA A 54 -5.19 -9.77 -5.15
N PRO A 55 -4.88 -11.03 -5.54
CA PRO A 55 -3.60 -11.50 -6.09
C PRO A 55 -3.38 -11.06 -7.55
N LEU A 56 -2.13 -10.75 -7.90
CA LEU A 56 -1.76 -10.23 -9.21
C LEU A 56 -1.51 -11.38 -10.19
N HIS A 57 -2.34 -11.46 -11.22
CA HIS A 57 -2.26 -12.46 -12.28
C HIS A 57 -2.26 -11.77 -13.65
N PHE A 58 -1.30 -12.12 -14.49
CA PHE A 58 -1.18 -11.63 -15.86
C PHE A 58 -1.00 -12.80 -16.82
N SER A 59 -1.49 -12.61 -18.04
CA SER A 59 -1.30 -13.55 -19.14
C SER A 59 -0.57 -12.83 -20.26
N VAL A 60 0.46 -13.47 -20.82
CA VAL A 60 1.36 -12.90 -21.82
C VAL A 60 1.56 -13.90 -22.95
N SER A 61 1.60 -13.42 -24.18
CA SER A 61 1.93 -14.27 -25.34
C SER A 61 3.43 -14.57 -25.35
N GLU A 62 3.82 -15.79 -25.70
CA GLU A 62 5.23 -16.13 -25.90
C GLU A 62 5.91 -15.33 -27.03
N ASP A 63 5.11 -14.85 -28.00
CA ASP A 63 5.56 -13.99 -29.09
C ASP A 63 5.89 -12.56 -28.66
N LEU A 64 5.67 -12.21 -27.38
CA LEU A 64 6.01 -10.89 -26.86
C LEU A 64 7.52 -10.67 -26.95
N GLY A 65 7.92 -9.57 -27.60
CA GLY A 65 9.32 -9.25 -27.82
C GLY A 65 9.99 -8.62 -26.59
N PRO A 66 11.31 -8.82 -26.39
CA PRO A 66 12.07 -8.09 -25.38
C PRO A 66 11.88 -6.56 -25.49
N GLY A 67 11.77 -5.90 -24.34
CA GLY A 67 11.51 -4.46 -24.19
C GLY A 67 10.04 -4.08 -24.09
N GLN A 68 9.12 -4.97 -24.49
CA GLN A 68 7.68 -4.71 -24.43
C GLN A 68 7.15 -4.78 -22.98
N SER A 69 6.17 -3.93 -22.69
CA SER A 69 5.50 -3.88 -21.39
C SER A 69 4.42 -4.96 -21.28
N ILE A 70 4.42 -5.70 -20.17
CA ILE A 70 3.42 -6.72 -19.86
C ILE A 70 2.25 -6.07 -19.11
N ALA A 71 2.55 -5.36 -18.03
CA ALA A 71 1.57 -4.75 -17.15
C ALA A 71 2.17 -3.56 -16.38
N THR A 72 1.31 -2.82 -15.68
CA THR A 72 1.74 -1.83 -14.67
C THR A 72 1.21 -2.27 -13.32
N ILE A 73 2.12 -2.61 -12.40
CA ILE A 73 1.81 -2.95 -11.03
C ILE A 73 1.56 -1.66 -10.26
N LYS A 74 0.45 -1.60 -9.50
CA LYS A 74 0.08 -0.43 -8.72
C LYS A 74 -0.06 -0.78 -7.25
N ALA A 75 0.47 0.08 -6.41
CA ALA A 75 0.25 0.09 -4.97
C ALA A 75 -0.27 1.45 -4.52
N GLU A 76 -0.89 1.47 -3.35
CA GLU A 76 -1.38 2.66 -2.65
C GLU A 76 -0.88 2.65 -1.22
N ASP A 77 -0.60 3.84 -0.72
CA ASP A 77 -0.28 4.10 0.67
C ASP A 77 -1.29 5.15 1.18
N PRO A 78 -1.94 4.92 2.33
CA PRO A 78 -2.87 5.89 2.88
C PRO A 78 -2.18 7.14 3.46
N ASP A 79 -0.86 7.08 3.70
CA ASP A 79 -0.11 8.21 4.24
C ASP A 79 0.08 9.29 3.16
N THR A 80 0.01 10.55 3.57
CA THR A 80 0.11 11.71 2.66
C THR A 80 1.56 12.09 2.32
N ILE A 81 2.52 11.49 3.02
CA ILE A 81 3.96 11.69 2.82
C ILE A 81 4.65 10.38 2.41
N GLY A 82 5.67 10.48 1.56
CA GLY A 82 6.43 9.33 1.08
C GLY A 82 6.31 9.14 -0.43
N THR A 83 7.13 8.23 -0.98
CA THR A 83 7.10 7.86 -2.40
C THR A 83 7.20 6.36 -2.51
N LEU A 84 6.45 5.78 -3.45
CA LEU A 84 6.45 4.33 -3.66
C LEU A 84 7.53 3.91 -4.64
N ASP A 85 8.39 3.02 -4.18
CA ASP A 85 9.42 2.35 -4.95
C ASP A 85 9.09 0.86 -5.12
N TYR A 86 9.13 0.38 -6.35
CA TYR A 86 8.90 -1.01 -6.72
C TYR A 86 10.23 -1.75 -6.92
N SER A 87 10.28 -3.03 -6.55
CA SER A 87 11.44 -3.87 -6.80
C SER A 87 11.05 -5.33 -7.06
N LEU A 88 11.78 -5.94 -8.00
CA LEU A 88 11.70 -7.36 -8.32
C LEU A 88 12.74 -8.10 -7.50
N LEU A 89 12.30 -8.91 -6.55
CA LEU A 89 13.19 -9.57 -5.60
C LEU A 89 13.67 -10.93 -6.10
N LYS A 90 12.77 -11.74 -6.67
CA LYS A 90 13.04 -13.13 -7.10
C LYS A 90 12.05 -13.60 -8.16
N GLY A 91 12.42 -14.70 -8.85
CA GLY A 91 11.53 -15.48 -9.72
C GLY A 91 11.47 -14.99 -11.17
N ASP A 92 12.28 -13.99 -11.50
CA ASP A 92 12.34 -13.36 -12.81
C ASP A 92 13.11 -14.17 -13.85
N ASP A 93 14.00 -15.07 -13.42
CA ASP A 93 14.83 -15.93 -14.26
C ASP A 93 15.59 -15.17 -15.37
N GLY A 94 15.88 -13.88 -15.16
CA GLY A 94 16.49 -13.02 -16.16
C GLY A 94 15.56 -12.63 -17.33
N LYS A 95 14.26 -12.94 -17.24
CA LYS A 95 13.25 -12.68 -18.28
C LYS A 95 12.49 -11.38 -18.07
N PHE A 96 12.45 -10.85 -16.85
CA PHE A 96 11.62 -9.68 -16.51
C PHE A 96 12.41 -8.56 -15.85
N SER A 97 11.95 -7.34 -16.07
CA SER A 97 12.38 -6.15 -15.33
C SER A 97 11.18 -5.36 -14.82
N LEU A 98 11.32 -4.72 -13.67
CA LEU A 98 10.29 -3.88 -13.07
C LEU A 98 10.84 -2.47 -12.89
N ASP A 99 10.19 -1.48 -13.48
CA ASP A 99 10.56 -0.09 -13.30
C ASP A 99 10.26 0.37 -11.87
N LYS A 100 11.27 0.95 -11.22
CA LYS A 100 11.23 1.31 -9.79
C LYS A 100 10.14 2.32 -9.46
N THR A 101 9.80 3.24 -10.37
CA THR A 101 8.94 4.39 -10.06
C THR A 101 7.54 4.25 -10.66
N SER A 102 7.47 3.78 -11.90
CA SER A 102 6.21 3.63 -12.63
C SER A 102 5.52 2.29 -12.36
N GLY A 103 6.24 1.29 -11.83
CA GLY A 103 5.72 -0.06 -11.64
C GLY A 103 5.50 -0.82 -12.94
N VAL A 104 6.04 -0.34 -14.06
CA VAL A 104 5.90 -1.01 -15.37
C VAL A 104 6.76 -2.26 -15.39
N LEU A 105 6.11 -3.41 -15.54
CA LEU A 105 6.72 -4.71 -15.72
C LEU A 105 6.97 -4.94 -17.21
N ARG A 106 8.22 -5.24 -17.58
CA ARG A 106 8.66 -5.47 -18.96
C ARG A 106 9.30 -6.83 -19.12
N LEU A 107 9.17 -7.37 -20.32
CA LEU A 107 9.97 -8.48 -20.77
C LEU A 107 11.35 -7.98 -21.19
N ILE A 108 12.42 -8.69 -20.83
CA ILE A 108 13.80 -8.36 -21.23
C ILE A 108 14.49 -9.48 -22.00
N ASP A 109 13.89 -10.66 -22.05
CA ASP A 109 14.37 -11.81 -22.82
C ASP A 109 13.18 -12.69 -23.24
N SER A 110 13.34 -13.51 -24.28
CA SER A 110 12.23 -14.25 -24.89
C SER A 110 11.58 -15.25 -23.93
N LEU A 111 10.28 -15.43 -24.09
CA LEU A 111 9.52 -16.49 -23.44
C LEU A 111 9.45 -17.72 -24.36
N ASP A 112 9.23 -18.88 -23.74
CA ASP A 112 9.03 -20.15 -24.42
C ASP A 112 8.11 -20.97 -23.51
N ARG A 113 6.86 -21.16 -23.94
CA ARG A 113 5.86 -21.83 -23.12
C ARG A 113 6.20 -23.31 -22.91
N GLU A 114 6.81 -23.97 -23.89
CA GLU A 114 7.23 -25.36 -23.76
C GLU A 114 8.34 -25.54 -22.72
N THR A 115 9.18 -24.52 -22.53
CA THR A 115 10.20 -24.51 -21.47
C THR A 115 9.60 -24.14 -20.11
N LYS A 116 8.78 -23.10 -20.05
CA LYS A 116 8.16 -22.62 -18.81
C LYS A 116 6.90 -21.80 -19.09
N ASP A 117 5.77 -22.34 -18.66
CA ASP A 117 4.43 -21.77 -18.83
C ASP A 117 4.06 -20.77 -17.72
N VAL A 118 4.61 -20.91 -16.51
CA VAL A 118 4.27 -20.04 -15.37
C VAL A 118 5.49 -19.46 -14.66
N TYR A 119 5.50 -18.14 -14.49
CA TYR A 119 6.45 -17.41 -13.66
C TYR A 119 5.78 -16.85 -12.40
N LYS A 120 6.47 -16.93 -11.27
CA LYS A 120 6.01 -16.38 -9.99
C LYS A 120 7.04 -15.39 -9.47
N LEU A 121 6.77 -14.12 -9.71
CA LEU A 121 7.66 -13.03 -9.35
C LEU A 121 7.38 -12.56 -7.93
N LEU A 122 8.38 -12.54 -7.06
CA LEU A 122 8.28 -11.88 -5.76
C LEU A 122 8.59 -10.39 -5.96
N VAL A 123 7.56 -9.55 -5.79
CA VAL A 123 7.62 -8.10 -5.98
C VAL A 123 7.41 -7.40 -4.65
N ARG A 124 8.19 -6.34 -4.41
CA ARG A 124 8.08 -5.46 -3.24
C ARG A 124 7.69 -4.05 -3.66
N CYS A 125 6.81 -3.43 -2.89
CA CYS A 125 6.58 -1.99 -2.89
C CYS A 125 6.99 -1.42 -1.53
N SER A 126 7.76 -0.32 -1.52
CA SER A 126 8.23 0.33 -0.30
C SER A 126 7.98 1.84 -0.37
N ASP A 127 7.56 2.42 0.75
CA ASP A 127 7.40 3.87 0.94
C ASP A 127 8.67 4.57 1.47
N GLY A 128 9.75 3.80 1.70
CA GLY A 128 11.01 4.25 2.31
C GLY A 128 11.18 3.89 3.80
N ASN A 129 10.09 3.69 4.53
CA ASN A 129 10.06 3.24 5.92
C ASN A 129 9.48 1.84 6.06
N GLN A 130 8.39 1.55 5.36
CA GLN A 130 7.70 0.27 5.37
C GLN A 130 7.65 -0.31 3.96
N PHE A 131 7.21 -1.57 3.87
CA PHE A 131 7.09 -2.27 2.61
C PHE A 131 6.07 -3.41 2.69
N THR A 132 5.56 -3.78 1.52
CA THR A 132 4.73 -4.96 1.32
C THR A 132 5.27 -5.78 0.17
N ASP A 133 5.27 -7.10 0.35
CA ASP A 133 5.66 -8.08 -0.66
C ASP A 133 4.41 -8.76 -1.23
N THR A 134 4.43 -9.10 -2.52
CA THR A 134 3.38 -9.87 -3.18
C THR A 134 3.98 -10.81 -4.22
N ILE A 135 3.21 -11.84 -4.59
CA ILE A 135 3.54 -12.71 -5.71
C ILE A 135 2.73 -12.27 -6.93
N VAL A 136 3.43 -11.98 -8.03
CA VAL A 136 2.83 -11.77 -9.34
C VAL A 136 2.97 -13.07 -10.14
N SER A 137 1.86 -13.65 -10.55
CA SER A 137 1.85 -14.83 -11.42
C SER A 137 1.70 -14.40 -12.87
N ILE A 138 2.58 -14.88 -13.74
CA ILE A 138 2.55 -14.62 -15.17
C ILE A 138 2.40 -15.96 -15.89
N GLU A 139 1.32 -16.10 -16.63
CA GLU A 139 1.04 -17.26 -17.47
C GLU A 139 1.40 -16.94 -18.92
N THR A 140 2.19 -17.82 -19.53
CA THR A 140 2.62 -17.71 -20.93
C THR A 140 1.66 -18.51 -21.80
N ASN A 141 1.14 -17.89 -22.85
CA ASN A 141 0.18 -18.49 -23.78
C ASN A 141 0.79 -18.77 -25.15
#